data_AF-A0A9D6LAV0-F1
#
_entry.id   AF-A0A9D6LAV0-F1
#
_cell.length_a   1.000
_cell.length_b   1.000
_cell.length_c   1.000
_cell.angle_alpha   90.00
_cell.angle_beta   90.00
_cell.angle_gamma   90.00
#
_symmetry.space_group_name_H-M   'P 1'
#
loop_
_entity.id
_entity.type
_entity.pdbx_description
1 polymer ?
#
loop_
_entity_poly.entity_id
_entity_poly.type
_entity_poly.pdbx_seq_one_letter_code
_entity_poly.pdbx_strand_id
1 'polypeptide(L)'
;MRARIVALLAACALVVFAGCAKKKVLSLADLPPETTLFVQGPVATVPDRVHLYWFGSDPDGEIVGFELRFKNPAAPADTQWAFTTRSDSVFSIFAPSGLAMPVFEVRAVDDKGLRDPTPAREDFSFSNAAPTVGFMQGFRTTDTTYASATLTWAGNDPDGDAGAMRFEVGLDTIPAALHLVAGNSFTFDTTDFKIGATYATTRPRQAYLRAIDAG
;
A
#
# COMPACT_ATOMS: atom_id res chain seq x y z
N MET A 1 71.29 -54.75 21.21
CA MET A 1 71.03 -53.36 20.76
C MET A 1 69.85 -53.24 19.78
N ARG A 2 69.78 -54.06 18.72
CA ARG A 2 68.72 -53.99 17.69
C ARG A 2 67.28 -54.17 18.20
N ALA A 3 67.04 -55.10 19.14
CA ALA A 3 65.70 -55.33 19.70
C ALA A 3 65.15 -54.15 20.54
N ARG A 4 66.02 -53.35 21.18
CA ARG A 4 65.62 -52.18 21.96
C ARG A 4 65.24 -50.99 21.06
N ILE A 5 65.86 -50.89 19.88
CA ILE A 5 65.58 -49.84 18.89
C ILE A 5 64.25 -50.12 18.19
N VAL A 6 63.95 -51.38 17.86
CA VAL A 6 62.66 -51.79 17.28
C VAL A 6 61.51 -51.57 18.28
N ALA A 7 61.72 -51.88 19.56
CA ALA A 7 60.72 -51.62 20.59
C ALA A 7 60.45 -50.12 20.80
N LEU A 8 61.48 -49.26 20.72
CA LEU A 8 61.33 -47.81 20.79
C LEU A 8 60.59 -47.23 19.58
N LEU A 9 60.88 -47.73 18.37
CA LEU A 9 60.21 -47.29 17.14
C LEU A 9 58.73 -47.73 17.11
N ALA A 10 58.42 -48.93 17.59
CA ALA A 10 57.04 -49.41 17.71
C ALA A 10 56.24 -48.63 18.77
N ALA A 11 56.87 -48.27 19.89
CA ALA A 11 56.25 -47.44 20.92
C ALA A 11 56.01 -46.00 20.42
N CYS A 12 56.93 -45.44 19.63
CA CYS A 12 56.78 -44.11 19.04
C CYS A 12 55.67 -44.09 17.96
N ALA A 13 55.54 -45.16 17.17
CA ALA A 13 54.47 -45.32 16.19
C ALA A 13 53.07 -45.46 16.84
N LEU A 14 52.95 -46.06 18.02
CA LEU A 14 51.66 -46.16 18.74
C LEU A 14 51.18 -44.82 19.31
N VAL A 15 52.08 -43.90 19.66
CA VAL A 15 51.73 -42.59 20.23
C VAL A 15 51.15 -41.64 19.17
N VAL A 16 51.51 -41.82 17.89
CA VAL A 16 51.01 -40.97 16.78
C VAL A 16 49.53 -41.19 16.47
N PHE A 17 48.95 -42.34 16.83
CA PHE A 17 47.54 -42.66 16.55
C PHE A 17 46.56 -42.34 17.69
N ALA A 18 47.03 -41.85 18.84
CA ALA A 18 46.16 -41.57 20.00
C ALA A 18 45.51 -40.17 19.98
N GLY A 19 45.71 -39.38 18.91
CA GLY A 19 45.41 -37.95 18.87
C GLY A 19 44.15 -37.52 18.11
N CYS A 20 43.08 -38.31 18.06
CA CYS A 20 41.78 -37.83 17.54
C CYS A 20 40.76 -37.66 18.67
N ALA A 21 40.92 -36.60 19.46
CA ALA A 21 39.82 -36.08 20.25
C ALA A 21 38.79 -35.47 19.28
N LYS A 22 37.61 -36.08 19.16
CA LYS A 22 36.46 -35.46 18.48
C LYS A 22 36.20 -34.13 19.20
N LYS A 23 36.41 -33.00 18.52
CA LYS A 23 35.95 -31.69 19.02
C LYS A 23 34.45 -31.84 19.30
N LYS A 24 34.06 -31.80 20.58
CA LYS A 24 32.67 -31.50 20.93
C LYS A 24 32.45 -30.07 20.44
N VAL A 25 31.85 -29.95 19.26
CA VAL A 25 31.22 -28.69 18.86
C VAL A 25 30.07 -28.52 19.83
N LEU A 26 30.26 -27.64 20.83
CA LEU A 26 29.15 -27.12 21.61
C LEU A 26 28.32 -26.29 20.63
N SER A 27 27.29 -26.88 20.04
CA SER A 27 26.27 -26.12 19.34
C SER A 27 25.53 -25.32 20.41
N LEU A 28 25.85 -24.04 20.53
CA LEU A 28 25.03 -23.14 21.33
C LEU A 28 23.63 -23.12 20.73
N ALA A 29 22.60 -23.02 21.58
CA ALA A 29 21.25 -22.82 21.10
C ALA A 29 21.19 -21.48 20.38
N ASP A 30 20.53 -21.48 19.23
CA ASP A 30 20.34 -20.31 18.38
C ASP A 30 19.48 -19.24 19.05
N LEU A 31 19.83 -17.96 18.88
CA LEU A 31 19.05 -16.85 19.41
C LEU A 31 18.18 -16.26 18.30
N PRO A 32 16.91 -15.90 18.59
CA PRO A 32 16.05 -15.33 17.55
C PRO A 32 16.51 -13.92 17.15
N PRO A 33 16.18 -13.49 15.92
CA PRO A 33 16.48 -12.15 15.46
C PRO A 33 15.53 -11.12 16.07
N GLU A 34 15.86 -9.84 15.90
CA GLU A 34 15.07 -8.67 16.27
C GLU A 34 14.79 -7.80 15.05
N THR A 35 13.63 -7.15 15.00
CA THR A 35 13.20 -6.29 13.89
C THR A 35 12.93 -4.87 14.37
N THR A 36 13.39 -3.88 13.61
CA THR A 36 13.08 -2.46 13.83
C THR A 36 12.36 -1.89 12.62
N LEU A 37 11.29 -1.13 12.89
CA LEU A 37 10.56 -0.36 11.89
C LEU A 37 10.89 1.14 12.09
N PHE A 38 11.15 1.85 10.99
CA PHE A 38 11.59 3.25 11.07
C PHE A 38 10.46 4.21 11.47
N VAL A 39 9.21 3.85 11.23
CA VAL A 39 8.03 4.61 11.65
C VAL A 39 7.29 3.75 12.68
N GLN A 40 7.07 4.29 13.87
CA GLN A 40 6.39 3.62 14.98
C GLN A 40 5.40 4.59 15.65
N GLY A 41 4.11 4.21 15.71
CA GLY A 41 3.04 4.96 16.34
C GLY A 41 1.85 5.23 15.41
N PRO A 42 0.90 6.07 15.81
CA PRO A 42 -0.19 6.48 14.94
C PRO A 42 0.30 7.50 13.90
N VAL A 43 0.20 7.17 12.61
CA VAL A 43 0.41 8.16 11.54
C VAL A 43 -0.94 8.65 11.02
N ALA A 44 -1.13 9.98 11.10
CA ALA A 44 -2.32 10.66 10.59
C ALA A 44 -2.11 11.09 9.13
N THR A 45 -3.10 10.78 8.29
CA THR A 45 -3.29 11.27 6.92
C THR A 45 -2.08 11.05 6.02
N VAL A 46 -1.85 9.78 5.69
CA VAL A 46 -0.94 9.41 4.60
C VAL A 46 -1.78 9.27 3.33
N PRO A 47 -1.26 9.64 2.15
CA PRO A 47 -1.86 9.21 0.88
C PRO A 47 -2.18 7.71 0.92
N ASP A 48 -3.08 7.25 0.04
CA ASP A 48 -3.39 5.83 -0.15
C ASP A 48 -2.13 4.93 -0.35
N ARG A 49 -0.96 5.55 -0.59
CA ARG A 49 0.36 4.94 -0.69
C ARG A 49 1.30 5.35 0.45
N VAL A 50 1.89 4.36 1.13
CA VAL A 50 2.90 4.55 2.18
C VAL A 50 4.20 3.84 1.83
N HIS A 51 5.34 4.50 2.01
CA HIS A 51 6.67 3.89 1.90
C HIS A 51 7.22 3.58 3.29
N LEU A 52 7.42 2.29 3.57
CA LEU A 52 7.94 1.82 4.85
C LEU A 52 9.34 1.25 4.69
N TYR A 53 10.14 1.42 5.75
CA TYR A 53 11.51 0.95 5.86
C TYR A 53 11.64 0.16 7.15
N TRP A 54 12.37 -0.95 7.09
CA TRP A 54 12.63 -1.82 8.23
C TRP A 54 14.05 -2.39 8.15
N PHE A 55 14.54 -2.86 9.28
CA PHE A 55 15.84 -3.52 9.41
C PHE A 55 15.74 -4.65 10.45
N GLY A 56 16.63 -5.63 10.36
CA GLY A 56 16.71 -6.74 11.31
C GLY A 56 18.14 -7.01 11.75
N SER A 57 18.30 -7.51 12.97
CA SER A 57 19.58 -7.91 13.54
C SER A 57 19.46 -9.27 14.19
N ASP A 58 20.48 -10.10 14.00
CA ASP A 58 20.61 -11.40 14.65
C ASP A 58 21.88 -11.40 15.53
N PRO A 59 21.79 -11.72 16.83
CA PRO A 59 22.94 -11.80 17.73
C PRO A 59 23.98 -12.87 17.36
N ASP A 60 23.59 -13.98 16.74
CA ASP A 60 24.46 -15.14 16.49
C ASP A 60 24.32 -15.77 15.10
N GLY A 61 23.75 -15.02 14.16
CA GLY A 61 23.59 -15.40 12.76
C GLY A 61 23.42 -14.20 11.83
N GLU A 62 22.78 -14.42 10.70
CA GLU A 62 22.49 -13.38 9.70
C GLU A 62 21.02 -13.38 9.30
N ILE A 63 20.47 -12.21 9.00
CA ILE A 63 19.11 -12.08 8.48
C ILE A 63 19.07 -12.50 7.01
N VAL A 64 18.24 -13.50 6.70
CA VAL A 64 18.02 -13.97 5.32
C VAL A 64 16.80 -13.34 4.65
N GLY A 65 15.93 -12.69 5.44
CA GLY A 65 14.82 -11.90 4.91
C GLY A 65 13.81 -11.49 5.98
N PHE A 66 12.64 -11.09 5.52
CA PHE A 66 11.55 -10.57 6.34
C PHE A 66 10.23 -11.18 5.92
N GLU A 67 9.36 -11.41 6.89
CA GLU A 67 7.96 -11.71 6.67
C GLU A 67 7.13 -10.47 7.02
N LEU A 68 6.25 -10.05 6.12
CA LEU A 68 5.39 -8.87 6.26
C LEU A 68 3.91 -9.21 6.10
N ARG A 69 3.02 -8.49 6.78
CA ARG A 69 1.58 -8.57 6.57
C ARG A 69 0.86 -7.26 6.93
N PHE A 70 -0.30 -7.07 6.32
CA PHE A 70 -1.24 -6.02 6.67
C PHE A 70 -2.50 -6.67 7.25
N LYS A 71 -2.87 -6.31 8.47
CA LYS A 71 -4.18 -6.65 9.03
C LYS A 71 -5.12 -5.48 8.78
N ASN A 72 -5.91 -5.56 7.73
CA ASN A 72 -6.83 -4.49 7.36
C ASN A 72 -8.29 -4.90 7.67
N PRO A 73 -9.02 -4.17 8.55
CA PRO A 73 -10.44 -4.43 8.78
C PRO A 73 -11.31 -4.35 7.52
N ALA A 74 -10.90 -3.57 6.51
CA ALA A 74 -11.59 -3.49 5.22
C ALA A 74 -11.32 -4.70 4.29
N ALA A 75 -10.28 -5.50 4.59
CA ALA A 75 -9.92 -6.73 3.87
C ALA A 75 -9.59 -7.85 4.88
N PRO A 76 -10.59 -8.34 5.66
CA PRO A 76 -10.34 -9.21 6.80
C PRO A 76 -9.80 -10.62 6.43
N ALA A 77 -9.89 -11.01 5.15
CA ALA A 77 -9.31 -12.26 4.66
C ALA A 77 -7.77 -12.20 4.56
N ASP A 78 -7.21 -11.00 4.40
CA ASP A 78 -5.78 -10.80 4.16
C ASP A 78 -5.04 -10.78 5.49
N THR A 79 -4.59 -11.95 5.93
CA THR A 79 -3.91 -12.13 7.23
C THR A 79 -2.58 -12.88 7.14
N GLN A 80 -2.23 -13.32 5.93
CA GLN A 80 -1.06 -14.17 5.68
C GLN A 80 0.23 -13.37 5.66
N TRP A 81 1.31 -14.01 6.13
CA TRP A 81 2.66 -13.48 6.00
C TRP A 81 3.17 -13.65 4.57
N ALA A 82 3.77 -12.61 4.01
CA ALA A 82 4.48 -12.64 2.74
C ALA A 82 5.98 -12.46 2.99
N PHE A 83 6.82 -13.29 2.35
CA PHE A 83 8.27 -13.20 2.50
C PHE A 83 8.88 -12.21 1.50
N THR A 84 9.92 -11.48 1.92
CA THR A 84 10.73 -10.61 1.07
C THR A 84 12.16 -10.55 1.58
N THR A 85 13.12 -10.26 0.70
CA THR A 85 14.50 -9.94 1.07
C THR A 85 14.77 -8.43 1.10
N ARG A 86 13.76 -7.61 0.77
CA ARG A 86 13.89 -6.14 0.79
C ARG A 86 13.79 -5.60 2.22
N SER A 87 14.42 -4.46 2.45
CA SER A 87 14.35 -3.64 3.66
C SER A 87 13.32 -2.51 3.56
N ASP A 88 12.62 -2.40 2.43
CA ASP A 88 11.63 -1.37 2.20
C ASP A 88 10.60 -1.80 1.14
N SER A 89 9.45 -1.12 1.15
CA SER A 89 8.44 -1.23 0.11
C SER A 89 7.44 -0.08 0.18
N VAL A 90 6.84 0.21 -0.97
CA VAL A 90 5.64 1.04 -1.07
C VAL A 90 4.41 0.15 -1.04
N PHE A 91 3.41 0.50 -0.24
CA PHE A 91 2.15 -0.22 -0.09
C PHE A 91 0.98 0.70 -0.41
N SER A 92 -0.02 0.17 -1.13
CA SER A 92 -1.32 0.83 -1.32
C SER A 92 -2.33 0.26 -0.31
N ILE A 93 -3.14 1.13 0.27
CA ILE A 93 -4.07 0.75 1.32
C ILE A 93 -5.49 0.70 0.77
N PHE A 94 -6.11 -0.46 0.98
CA PHE A 94 -7.51 -0.66 0.58
C PHE A 94 -8.46 -0.03 1.62
N ALA A 95 -9.15 1.05 1.23
CA ALA A 95 -10.11 1.78 2.06
C ALA A 95 -11.39 2.11 1.27
N PRO A 96 -12.25 1.12 0.94
CA PRO A 96 -13.39 1.30 0.04
C PRO A 96 -14.46 2.26 0.57
N SER A 97 -14.54 2.44 1.89
CA SER A 97 -15.43 3.41 2.54
C SER A 97 -14.78 4.76 2.77
N GLY A 98 -13.57 4.98 2.25
CA GLY A 98 -12.75 6.14 2.60
C GLY A 98 -12.15 6.08 4.01
N LEU A 99 -12.34 5.00 4.76
CA LEU A 99 -11.77 4.84 6.10
C LEU A 99 -11.12 3.45 6.21
N ALA A 100 -9.88 3.39 6.68
CA ALA A 100 -9.22 2.15 7.04
C ALA A 100 -8.26 2.33 8.22
N MET A 101 -8.24 1.37 9.14
CA MET A 101 -7.32 1.34 10.28
C MET A 101 -6.46 0.07 10.23
N PRO A 102 -5.61 -0.10 9.21
CA PRO A 102 -4.82 -1.30 9.07
C PRO A 102 -3.60 -1.27 10.01
N VAL A 103 -3.17 -2.46 10.39
CA VAL A 103 -1.95 -2.66 11.15
C VAL A 103 -0.92 -3.33 10.25
N PHE A 104 0.24 -2.70 10.07
CA PHE A 104 1.39 -3.32 9.42
C PHE A 104 2.24 -4.05 10.45
N GLU A 105 2.66 -5.27 10.13
CA GLU A 105 3.61 -6.02 10.94
C GLU A 105 4.72 -6.56 10.04
N VAL A 106 5.96 -6.49 10.53
CA VAL A 106 7.15 -7.06 9.89
C VAL A 106 8.00 -7.78 10.92
N ARG A 107 8.56 -8.93 10.53
CA ARG A 107 9.48 -9.71 11.35
C ARG A 107 10.64 -10.25 10.53
N ALA A 108 11.84 -10.20 11.09
CA ALA A 108 13.04 -10.75 10.49
C ALA A 108 13.04 -12.28 10.60
N VAL A 109 13.71 -12.92 9.64
CA VAL A 109 13.97 -14.36 9.58
C VAL A 109 15.48 -14.57 9.44
N ASP A 110 16.07 -15.40 10.28
CA ASP A 110 17.52 -15.68 10.26
C ASP A 110 17.90 -16.88 9.36
N ASP A 111 19.20 -17.14 9.26
CA ASP A 111 19.80 -18.20 8.46
C ASP A 111 19.53 -19.62 8.97
N LYS A 112 19.01 -19.77 10.18
CA LYS A 112 18.61 -21.04 10.80
C LYS A 112 17.08 -21.20 10.82
N GLY A 113 16.35 -20.20 10.35
CA GLY A 113 14.91 -20.19 10.17
C GLY A 113 14.10 -19.75 11.39
N LEU A 114 14.73 -19.20 12.44
CA LEU A 114 13.95 -18.54 13.50
C LEU A 114 13.42 -17.21 12.99
N ARG A 115 12.38 -16.75 13.68
CA ARG A 115 11.66 -15.52 13.39
C ARG A 115 11.71 -14.66 14.63
N ASP A 116 11.72 -13.35 14.41
CA ASP A 116 11.55 -12.40 15.50
C ASP A 116 10.21 -12.70 16.24
N PRO A 117 10.27 -13.02 17.55
CA PRO A 117 9.09 -13.33 18.36
C PRO A 117 8.24 -12.09 18.68
N THR A 118 8.79 -10.89 18.48
CA THR A 118 8.19 -9.58 18.73
C THR A 118 8.18 -8.73 17.45
N PRO A 119 7.33 -9.07 16.45
CA PRO A 119 7.27 -8.33 15.19
C PRO A 119 7.13 -6.83 15.42
N ALA A 120 7.92 -6.04 14.68
CA ALA A 120 7.75 -4.60 14.64
C ALA A 120 6.40 -4.26 13.98
N ARG A 121 5.70 -3.28 14.54
CA ARG A 121 4.32 -2.95 14.19
C ARG A 121 4.13 -1.45 13.97
N GLU A 122 3.29 -1.11 12.99
CA GLU A 122 2.78 0.24 12.78
C GLU A 122 1.26 0.26 12.67
N ASP A 123 0.65 1.25 13.33
CA ASP A 123 -0.79 1.47 13.33
C ASP A 123 -1.14 2.67 12.46
N PHE A 124 -1.86 2.42 11.37
CA PHE A 124 -2.28 3.50 10.49
C PHE A 124 -3.74 3.89 10.73
N SER A 125 -4.02 5.17 10.49
CA SER A 125 -5.39 5.68 10.36
C SER A 125 -5.52 6.42 9.02
N PHE A 126 -6.15 5.76 8.05
CA PHE A 126 -6.49 6.34 6.75
C PHE A 126 -7.92 6.86 6.78
N SER A 127 -8.09 8.12 6.40
CA SER A 127 -9.38 8.77 6.15
C SER A 127 -9.26 9.56 4.86
N ASN A 128 -10.15 9.29 3.92
CA ASN A 128 -10.42 10.03 2.70
C ASN A 128 -11.94 10.21 2.60
N ALA A 129 -12.42 11.45 2.52
CA ALA A 129 -13.81 11.83 2.54
C ALA A 129 -14.24 12.19 1.12
N ALA A 130 -15.23 11.46 0.60
CA ALA A 130 -15.73 11.70 -0.75
C ALA A 130 -16.04 13.20 -0.99
N PRO A 131 -15.62 13.76 -2.14
CA PRO A 131 -15.82 15.16 -2.42
C PRO A 131 -17.30 15.47 -2.60
N THR A 132 -17.67 16.69 -2.22
CA THR A 132 -19.01 17.24 -2.45
C THR A 132 -18.99 18.14 -3.68
N VAL A 133 -20.10 18.17 -4.43
CA VAL A 133 -20.26 19.06 -5.57
C VAL A 133 -21.71 19.51 -5.71
N GLY A 134 -21.91 20.77 -6.09
CA GLY A 134 -23.24 21.33 -6.31
C GLY A 134 -23.24 22.45 -7.36
N PHE A 135 -24.29 22.47 -8.16
CA PHE A 135 -24.52 23.58 -9.09
C PHE A 135 -24.74 24.89 -8.32
N MET A 136 -24.07 25.96 -8.75
CA MET A 136 -24.24 27.28 -8.13
C MET A 136 -25.46 28.04 -8.68
N GLN A 137 -25.89 27.71 -9.90
CA GLN A 137 -27.10 28.26 -10.52
C GLN A 137 -27.92 27.15 -11.16
N GLY A 138 -29.24 27.18 -10.94
CA GLY A 138 -30.20 26.38 -11.70
C GLY A 138 -30.61 27.10 -12.97
N PHE A 139 -30.85 26.35 -14.05
CA PHE A 139 -31.46 26.90 -15.27
C PHE A 139 -32.82 27.52 -14.94
N ARG A 140 -33.04 28.77 -15.36
CA ARG A 140 -34.37 29.38 -15.28
C ARG A 140 -35.20 28.89 -16.46
N THR A 141 -36.50 28.69 -16.28
CA THR A 141 -37.43 28.13 -17.27
C THR A 141 -37.52 28.91 -18.59
N THR A 142 -36.91 30.09 -18.67
CA THR A 142 -36.84 30.97 -19.86
C THR A 142 -35.55 30.86 -20.66
N ASP A 143 -34.55 30.08 -20.23
CA ASP A 143 -33.32 29.86 -20.99
C ASP A 143 -33.56 28.80 -22.09
N THR A 144 -34.39 29.14 -23.08
CA THR A 144 -34.73 28.26 -24.22
C THR A 144 -33.98 28.61 -25.50
N THR A 145 -32.82 29.27 -25.41
CA THR A 145 -31.94 29.40 -26.57
C THR A 145 -31.07 28.15 -26.66
N TYR A 146 -31.44 27.23 -27.57
CA TYR A 146 -30.67 26.02 -27.92
C TYR A 146 -29.24 26.32 -28.47
N ALA A 147 -28.74 27.55 -28.36
CA ALA A 147 -27.45 27.97 -28.90
C ALA A 147 -26.26 27.56 -28.00
N SER A 148 -26.44 27.54 -26.68
CA SER A 148 -25.40 27.11 -25.72
C SER A 148 -25.93 27.19 -24.28
N ALA A 149 -25.40 26.38 -23.37
CA ALA A 149 -25.68 26.52 -21.95
C ALA A 149 -24.41 26.39 -21.11
N THR A 150 -24.14 27.37 -20.24
CA THR A 150 -23.03 27.32 -19.30
C THR A 150 -23.53 26.87 -17.93
N LEU A 151 -22.92 25.81 -17.41
CA LEU A 151 -23.07 25.39 -16.03
C LEU A 151 -21.88 25.86 -15.20
N THR A 152 -22.16 26.21 -13.95
CA THR A 152 -21.14 26.52 -12.94
C THR A 152 -21.45 25.76 -11.66
N TRP A 153 -20.41 25.33 -10.96
CA TRP A 153 -20.52 24.55 -9.74
C TRP A 153 -19.43 24.88 -8.72
N ALA A 154 -19.70 24.54 -7.48
CA ALA A 154 -18.72 24.51 -6.41
C ALA A 154 -18.46 23.05 -6.05
N GLY A 155 -17.17 22.70 -5.91
CA GLY A 155 -16.73 21.43 -5.36
C GLY A 155 -15.97 21.68 -4.07
N ASN A 156 -16.05 20.74 -3.14
CA ASN A 156 -15.22 20.72 -1.93
C ASN A 156 -14.76 19.30 -1.67
N ASP A 157 -13.44 19.14 -1.59
CA ASP A 157 -12.77 17.94 -1.13
C ASP A 157 -12.27 18.20 0.30
N PRO A 158 -12.85 17.55 1.34
CA PRO A 158 -12.53 17.84 2.74
C PRO A 158 -11.10 17.49 3.17
N ASP A 159 -10.45 16.55 2.48
CA ASP A 159 -9.11 16.04 2.83
C ASP A 159 -8.14 15.97 1.64
N GLY A 160 -8.60 16.22 0.41
CA GLY A 160 -7.75 16.39 -0.77
C GLY A 160 -7.40 17.86 -1.12
N ASP A 161 -6.60 18.00 -2.17
CA ASP A 161 -6.30 19.32 -2.76
C ASP A 161 -7.45 19.77 -3.67
N ALA A 162 -8.16 20.83 -3.24
CA ALA A 162 -9.24 21.43 -4.02
C ALA A 162 -8.82 21.85 -5.46
N GLY A 163 -7.54 22.17 -5.69
CA GLY A 163 -7.01 22.50 -7.02
C GLY A 163 -6.76 21.28 -7.91
N ALA A 164 -6.67 20.08 -7.32
CA ALA A 164 -6.50 18.83 -8.04
C ALA A 164 -7.83 18.19 -8.46
N MET A 165 -8.96 18.67 -7.95
CA MET A 165 -10.28 18.14 -8.25
C MET A 165 -10.56 18.06 -9.75
N ARG A 166 -11.27 17.01 -10.14
CA ARG A 166 -11.81 16.85 -11.50
C ARG A 166 -13.32 16.66 -11.41
N PHE A 167 -14.01 17.00 -12.49
CA PHE A 167 -15.46 16.90 -12.56
C PHE A 167 -15.87 16.22 -13.86
N GLU A 168 -16.84 15.33 -13.77
CA GLU A 168 -17.59 14.86 -14.92
C GLU A 168 -18.89 15.64 -15.02
N VAL A 169 -19.11 16.26 -16.18
CA VAL A 169 -20.29 17.08 -16.45
C VAL A 169 -20.94 16.64 -17.77
N GLY A 170 -22.27 16.54 -17.79
CA GLY A 170 -22.99 16.05 -18.97
C GLY A 170 -24.49 16.34 -18.96
N LEU A 171 -25.17 15.91 -20.01
CA LEU A 171 -26.62 16.05 -20.17
C LEU A 171 -27.29 14.68 -20.33
N ASP A 172 -28.21 14.36 -19.42
CA ASP A 172 -28.77 13.03 -19.16
C ASP A 172 -27.66 12.03 -18.84
N THR A 173 -27.84 11.17 -17.85
CA THR A 173 -26.81 10.27 -17.27
C THR A 173 -26.27 9.20 -18.24
N ILE A 174 -25.67 9.61 -19.35
CA ILE A 174 -25.14 8.78 -20.42
C ILE A 174 -23.61 8.84 -20.32
N PRO A 175 -22.95 7.79 -19.79
CA PRO A 175 -21.51 7.81 -19.52
C PRO A 175 -20.62 8.15 -20.72
N ALA A 176 -21.07 7.83 -21.94
CA ALA A 176 -20.33 8.10 -23.19
C ALA A 176 -20.35 9.57 -23.64
N ALA A 177 -21.13 10.43 -22.98
CA ALA A 177 -21.29 11.84 -23.33
C ALA A 177 -20.88 12.79 -22.17
N LEU A 178 -20.16 12.27 -21.18
CA LEU A 178 -19.65 13.07 -20.07
C LEU A 178 -18.33 13.74 -20.46
N HIS A 179 -18.18 15.01 -20.09
CA HIS A 179 -16.98 15.79 -20.26
C HIS A 179 -16.19 15.80 -18.95
N LEU A 180 -14.91 15.41 -19.01
CA LEU A 180 -13.99 15.49 -17.88
C LEU A 180 -13.30 16.86 -17.86
N VAL A 181 -13.45 17.62 -16.78
CA VAL A 181 -12.94 18.98 -16.66
C VAL A 181 -12.25 19.23 -15.32
N ALA A 182 -11.31 20.18 -15.30
CA ALA A 182 -10.60 20.62 -14.10
C ALA A 182 -11.12 21.94 -13.52
N GLY A 183 -11.98 22.64 -14.25
CA GLY A 183 -12.56 23.91 -13.82
C GLY A 183 -13.94 23.77 -13.16
N ASN A 184 -14.46 24.90 -12.71
CA ASN A 184 -15.77 25.01 -12.04
C ASN A 184 -16.89 25.44 -12.99
N SER A 185 -16.63 25.39 -14.30
CA SER A 185 -17.62 25.69 -15.33
C SER A 185 -17.40 24.87 -16.58
N PHE A 186 -18.50 24.64 -17.31
CA PHE A 186 -18.48 24.05 -18.62
C PHE A 186 -19.61 24.61 -19.46
N THR A 187 -19.35 24.85 -20.75
CA THR A 187 -20.36 25.34 -21.69
C THR A 187 -20.68 24.23 -22.67
N PHE A 188 -21.92 23.75 -22.63
CA PHE A 188 -22.50 22.88 -23.62
C PHE A 188 -22.83 23.67 -24.87
N ASP A 189 -22.48 23.12 -26.03
CA ASP A 189 -22.86 23.68 -27.32
C ASP A 189 -24.06 22.94 -27.92
N THR A 190 -24.57 23.42 -29.06
CA THR A 190 -25.70 22.83 -29.77
C THR A 190 -25.60 21.32 -30.02
N THR A 191 -24.40 20.76 -30.14
CA THR A 191 -24.18 19.34 -30.42
C THR A 191 -24.41 18.47 -29.19
N ASP A 192 -24.07 18.94 -28.00
CA ASP A 192 -24.31 18.23 -26.73
C ASP A 192 -25.82 18.01 -26.46
N PHE A 193 -26.66 18.90 -26.99
CA PHE A 193 -28.12 18.83 -26.85
C PHE A 193 -28.77 17.79 -27.77
N LYS A 194 -28.03 17.15 -28.67
CA LYS A 194 -28.54 16.07 -29.52
C LYS A 194 -28.51 14.72 -28.79
N ILE A 195 -29.50 13.88 -29.10
CA ILE A 195 -29.51 12.45 -28.79
C ILE A 195 -29.47 11.74 -30.15
N GLY A 196 -28.34 11.11 -30.45
CA GLY A 196 -28.04 10.68 -31.82
C GLY A 196 -27.92 11.89 -32.75
N ALA A 197 -28.70 11.93 -33.84
CA ALA A 197 -28.67 13.04 -34.80
C ALA A 197 -29.74 14.13 -34.54
N THR A 198 -30.60 13.96 -33.52
CA THR A 198 -31.79 14.79 -33.32
C THR A 198 -31.81 15.47 -31.95
N TYR A 199 -32.47 16.61 -31.84
CA TYR A 199 -32.71 17.26 -30.55
C TYR A 199 -33.81 16.54 -29.75
N ALA A 200 -33.65 16.48 -28.43
CA ALA A 200 -34.70 15.99 -27.54
C ALA A 200 -35.85 17.01 -27.51
N THR A 201 -36.96 16.71 -28.19
CA THR A 201 -38.15 17.59 -28.25
C THR A 201 -39.26 17.17 -27.30
N THR A 202 -39.15 16.00 -26.68
CA THR A 202 -40.20 15.40 -25.85
C THR A 202 -40.03 15.67 -24.36
N ARG A 203 -38.84 16.10 -23.92
CA ARG A 203 -38.55 16.49 -22.53
C ARG A 203 -37.32 17.40 -22.44
N PRO A 204 -37.19 18.19 -21.35
CA PRO A 204 -35.93 18.85 -21.02
C PRO A 204 -34.79 17.84 -20.82
N ARG A 205 -33.57 18.22 -21.22
CA ARG A 205 -32.33 17.53 -20.87
C ARG A 205 -32.02 17.82 -19.39
N GLN A 206 -31.53 16.84 -18.65
CA GLN A 206 -31.14 17.00 -17.25
C GLN A 206 -29.63 17.17 -17.14
N ALA A 207 -29.16 18.16 -16.40
CA ALA A 207 -27.73 18.29 -16.12
C ALA A 207 -27.26 17.19 -15.15
N TYR A 208 -26.10 16.62 -15.43
CA TYR A 208 -25.39 15.69 -14.56
C TYR A 208 -24.05 16.29 -14.16
N LEU A 209 -23.67 16.10 -12.91
CA LEU A 209 -22.39 16.53 -12.36
C LEU A 209 -21.91 15.54 -11.31
N ARG A 210 -20.63 15.17 -11.38
CA ARG A 210 -19.94 14.32 -10.40
C ARG A 210 -18.55 14.89 -10.14
N ALA A 211 -18.17 15.03 -8.87
CA ALA A 211 -16.78 15.28 -8.50
C ALA A 211 -16.00 13.96 -8.50
N ILE A 212 -14.77 14.03 -8.98
CA ILE A 212 -13.79 12.96 -8.92
C ILE A 212 -12.76 13.37 -7.88
N ASP A 213 -12.61 12.49 -6.90
CA ASP A 213 -11.61 12.54 -5.86
C ASP A 213 -10.21 12.37 -6.46
N ALA A 214 -9.24 13.15 -5.98
CA ALA A 214 -7.85 13.10 -6.42
C ALA A 214 -6.98 12.12 -5.61
N GLY A 215 -7.51 11.51 -4.54
CA GLY A 215 -6.85 10.44 -3.78
C GLY A 215 -6.95 10.60 -2.27
#